data_AF-L7C655-F1
#
_entry.id   AF-L7C655-F1
#
_cell.length_a   1.000
_cell.length_b   1.000
_cell.length_c   1.000
_cell.angle_alpha   90.00
_cell.angle_beta   90.00
_cell.angle_gamma   90.00
#
_symmetry.space_group_name_H-M   'P 1'
#
loop_
_entity.id
_entity.type
_entity.pdbx_description
1 polymer ?
#
loop_
_entity_poly.entity_id
_entity_poly.type
_entity_poly.pdbx_seq_one_letter_code
_entity_poly.pdbx_strand_id
1 'polypeptide(L)' 'MNILHGLKVYAPAVVPEAIEWLLVQYRDRLILDGDAQSAMEELFDWIDQSGRLKPNGEIWTVYLG' A
#
# COMPACT_ATOMS: atom_id res chain seq x y z
N MET A 1 -15.30 7.16 -0.29
CA MET A 1 -14.67 7.15 -1.63
C MET A 1 -13.33 6.45 -1.49
N ASN A 2 -13.26 5.15 -1.79
CA ASN A 2 -12.08 4.32 -1.53
C ASN A 2 -11.24 4.24 -2.82
N ILE A 3 -10.27 5.14 -2.98
CA ILE A 3 -9.49 5.33 -4.23
C ILE A 3 -8.81 4.02 -4.68
N LEU A 4 -8.51 3.10 -3.75
CA LEU A 4 -7.85 1.82 -4.02
C LEU A 4 -8.75 0.79 -4.73
N HIS A 5 -10.06 0.75 -4.42
CA HIS A 5 -10.98 -0.20 -5.05
C HIS A 5 -11.27 0.11 -6.52
N GLY A 6 -11.21 1.39 -6.92
CA GLY A 6 -11.41 1.80 -8.31
C GLY A 6 -10.28 1.36 -9.27
N LEU A 7 -9.08 1.11 -8.73
CA LEU A 7 -7.89 0.74 -9.50
C LEU A 7 -7.60 -0.77 -9.46
N LYS A 8 -8.48 -1.59 -8.86
CA LYS A 8 -8.22 -3.00 -8.54
C LYS A 8 -6.90 -3.21 -7.79
N VAL A 9 -6.46 -2.21 -7.02
CA VAL A 9 -5.29 -2.29 -6.16
C VAL A 9 -5.77 -2.84 -4.83
N TYR A 10 -5.46 -4.11 -4.58
CA TYR A 10 -5.75 -4.76 -3.32
C TYR A 10 -4.52 -4.57 -2.44
N ALA A 11 -4.46 -3.41 -1.79
CA ALA A 11 -3.46 -3.14 -0.78
C ALA A 11 -3.77 -3.97 0.48
N PRO A 12 -2.76 -4.46 1.20
CA PRO A 12 -2.97 -5.09 2.50
C PRO A 12 -3.75 -4.18 3.44
N ALA A 13 -4.59 -4.78 4.30
CA ALA A 13 -5.51 -4.02 5.16
C ALA A 13 -4.79 -3.05 6.13
N VAL A 14 -3.50 -3.28 6.41
CA VAL A 14 -2.65 -2.46 7.29
C VAL A 14 -2.09 -1.21 6.63
N VAL A 15 -2.25 -1.05 5.31
CA VAL A 15 -1.67 0.08 4.56
C VAL A 15 -2.19 1.44 5.05
N PRO A 16 -3.50 1.65 5.27
CA PRO A 16 -3.98 2.92 5.81
C PRO A 16 -3.33 3.30 7.15
N GLU A 17 -3.22 2.34 8.07
CA GLU A 17 -2.61 2.53 9.38
C GLU A 17 -1.10 2.80 9.28
N ALA A 18 -0.41 2.14 8.36
CA ALA A 18 1.01 2.38 8.11
C ALA A 18 1.28 3.80 7.57
N ILE A 19 0.42 4.28 6.64
CA ILE A 19 0.49 5.65 6.12
C ILE A 19 0.20 6.65 7.23
N GLU A 20 -0.85 6.43 8.02
CA GLU A 20 -1.19 7.31 9.14
C GLU A 20 -0.06 7.40 10.16
N TRP A 21 0.53 6.27 10.53
CA TRP A 21 1.67 6.22 11.43
C TRP A 21 2.85 7.03 10.89
N LEU A 22 3.22 6.84 9.62
CA LEU A 22 4.35 7.55 9.01
C LEU A 22 4.12 9.06 8.94
N LEU A 23 2.90 9.49 8.60
CA LEU A 23 2.51 10.90 8.58
C LEU A 23 2.61 11.53 9.98
N VAL A 24 2.24 10.79 11.03
CA VAL A 24 2.41 11.23 12.42
C VAL A 24 3.89 11.38 12.79
N GLN A 25 4.72 10.38 12.48
CA GLN A 25 6.17 10.46 12.73
C GLN A 25 6.81 11.66 12.04
N TYR A 26 6.45 11.90 10.77
CA TYR A 26 6.95 13.01 9.98
C TYR A 26 6.48 14.37 10.52
N ARG A 27 5.18 14.51 10.81
CA ARG A 27 4.59 15.73 11.39
C ARG A 27 5.25 16.11 12.70
N ASP A 28 5.51 15.12 13.56
CA ASP A 28 6.10 15.31 14.88
C ASP A 28 7.64 15.44 14.80
N ARG A 29 8.21 15.48 13.58
CA ARG A 29 9.65 15.61 13.28
C ARG A 29 10.52 14.53 13.94
N LEU A 30 9.96 13.33 14.10
CA LEU A 30 10.65 12.17 14.66
C LEU A 30 11.52 11.45 13.62
N ILE A 31 11.26 11.70 12.34
CA ILE A 31 12.01 11.17 11.19
C ILE A 31 12.34 12.32 10.24
N LEU A 32 13.40 12.17 9.44
CA LEU A 32 13.79 13.16 8.44
C LEU A 32 12.94 13.01 7.16
N ASP A 33 12.86 14.07 6.35
CA ASP A 33 12.18 14.07 5.05
C ASP A 33 12.63 12.91 4.17
N GLY A 34 13.94 12.62 4.13
CA GLY A 34 14.49 11.50 3.38
C GLY A 34 14.00 10.14 3.87
N ASP A 35 13.94 9.95 5.19
CA ASP A 35 13.47 8.70 5.79
C ASP A 35 11.98 8.50 5.54
N ALA A 36 11.18 9.57 5.63
CA ALA A 36 9.76 9.53 5.32
C ALA A 36 9.51 9.20 3.85
N GLN A 37 10.30 9.77 2.93
CA GLN A 37 10.22 9.44 1.52
C GLN A 37 10.57 7.97 1.26
N SER A 38 11.71 7.49 1.76
CA SER A 38 12.12 6.09 1.59
C SER A 38 11.10 5.11 2.15
N ALA A 39 10.52 5.40 3.32
CA ALA A 39 9.47 4.56 3.91
C ALA A 39 8.19 4.51 3.06
N MET A 40 7.79 5.63 2.43
CA MET A 40 6.66 5.64 1.50
C MET A 40 6.96 4.83 0.22
N GLU A 41 8.17 4.95 -0.31
CA GLU A 41 8.61 4.19 -1.49
C GLU A 41 8.59 2.68 -1.20
N GLU A 42 9.16 2.24 -0.07
CA GLU A 42 9.12 0.84 0.37
C GLU A 42 7.70 0.32 0.56
N LEU A 43 6.80 1.13 1.12
CA LEU A 43 5.39 0.76 1.30
C LEU A 43 4.70 0.55 -0.05
N PHE A 44 4.93 1.42 -1.03
CA PHE A 44 4.36 1.27 -2.36
C PHE A 44 4.94 0.06 -3.12
N ASP A 45 6.23 -0.19 -3.00
CA ASP A 45 6.87 -1.37 -3.57
C ASP A 45 6.27 -2.66 -2.99
N TRP A 46 6.01 -2.69 -1.69
CA TRP A 46 5.34 -3.82 -1.05
C TRP A 46 3.90 -4.02 -1.53
N ILE A 47 3.15 -2.93 -1.72
CA ILE A 47 1.79 -2.98 -2.28
C ILE A 47 1.81 -3.52 -3.71
N ASP A 48 2.76 -3.07 -4.54
CA ASP A 48 2.92 -3.54 -5.91
C ASP A 48 3.29 -5.04 -5.94
N GLN A 49 4.25 -5.48 -5.14
CA GLN A 49 4.60 -6.89 -5.01
C GLN A 49 3.41 -7.75 -4.58
N SER A 50 2.66 -7.30 -3.56
CA SER A 50 1.46 -7.98 -3.09
C SER A 50 0.38 -8.04 -4.17
N GLY A 51 0.26 -7.00 -4.99
CA GLY A 51 -0.62 -6.93 -6.15
C GLY A 51 -0.23 -7.88 -7.29
N ARG A 52 1.07 -8.08 -7.53
CA ARG A 52 1.59 -9.02 -8.53
C ARG A 52 1.43 -10.49 -8.12
N LEU A 53 1.48 -10.78 -6.82
CA LEU A 53 1.30 -12.11 -6.25
C LEU A 53 -0.18 -12.56 -6.20
N LYS A 54 -1.10 -11.76 -6.75
CA LYS A 54 -2.51 -12.16 -6.83
C LYS A 54 -2.63 -13.50 -7.57
N PRO A 55 -3.42 -14.44 -7.03
CA PRO A 55 -3.75 -15.67 -7.74
C PRO A 55 -4.34 -15.36 -9.11
N ASN A 56 -3.71 -15.84 -10.17
CA ASN A 56 -4.12 -15.64 -11.57
C ASN A 56 -4.68 -16.92 -12.23
N GLY A 57 -4.92 -17.96 -11.44
CA GLY A 57 -5.59 -19.17 -11.91
C GLY A 57 -7.05 -18.91 -12.26
N GLU A 58 -7.59 -19.69 -13.20
CA GLU A 58 -8.93 -19.52 -13.80
C GLU A 58 -10.06 -19.27 -12.78
N ILE A 59 -10.01 -19.95 -11.63
CA ILE A 59 -10.97 -19.79 -10.54
C ILE A 59 -10.95 -18.36 -9.98
N TRP A 60 -9.79 -17.72 -9.87
CA TRP A 60 -9.62 -16.41 -9.26
C TRP A 60 -9.86 -15.26 -10.25
N THR A 61 -9.63 -15.50 -11.54
CA THR A 61 -9.87 -14.51 -12.60
C THR A 61 -11.35 -14.15 -12.73
N VAL A 62 -12.26 -15.06 -12.40
CA VAL A 62 -13.72 -14.83 -12.40
C VAL A 62 -14.18 -14.02 -11.18
N TYR A 63 -13.46 -14.09 -10.05
CA TYR A 63 -13.84 -13.41 -8.80
C TYR A 63 -13.12 -12.08 -8.57
N LEU A 64 -11.90 -11.92 -9.11
CA LEU A 64 -11.07 -10.71 -8.97
C LEU A 64 -11.09 -9.83 -10.23
N GLY A 65 -11.68 -10.33 -11.32
CA GLY A 65 -11.83 -9.70 -12.63
C GLY A 65 -13.09 -8.87 -12.77
#